data_AF-A0A1U8P6W7-F1
#
_entry.id   AF-A0A1U8P6W7-F1
#
_cell.length_a   1.000
_cell.length_b   1.000
_cell.length_c   1.000
_cell.angle_alpha   90.00
_cell.angle_beta   90.00
_cell.angle_gamma   90.00
#
_symmetry.space_group_name_H-M   'P 1'
#
loop_
_entity.id
_entity.type
_entity.pdbx_description
1 polymer ?
#
loop_
_entity_poly.entity_id
_entity_poly.type
_entity_poly.pdbx_seq_one_letter_code
_entity_poly.pdbx_strand_id
1 'polypeptide(L)'
;MEFPTYGGVGDPLGWLKRCENFFGNERTNEEDKVGLASFHLLGEAQMWFDQIEEEEANLDWECFRECCHVRSGPPMSNNPLRELVNLRQTGTVEEYQCQFQSLLARTTDLKPRQQVNLFTAELVEELRIDIEMQQPENLGVAMNIARALERKQKVSSKILSQTSLNWSASQNAGST
;
A
#
# COMPACT_ATOMS: atom_id res chain seq x y z
N MET A 1 2.06 -13.19 -22.08
CA MET A 1 2.06 -12.16 -21.01
C MET A 1 3.46 -11.55 -20.98
N GLU A 2 3.67 -10.30 -20.55
CA GLU A 2 5.03 -9.76 -20.37
C GLU A 2 5.52 -10.08 -18.96
N PHE A 3 6.79 -10.48 -18.82
CA PHE A 3 7.36 -10.79 -17.51
C PHE A 3 7.67 -9.50 -16.73
N PRO A 4 7.26 -9.39 -15.45
CA PRO A 4 7.42 -8.16 -14.69
C PRO A 4 8.88 -7.93 -14.29
N THR A 5 9.36 -6.67 -14.38
CA THR A 5 10.70 -6.28 -13.93
C THR A 5 10.69 -5.66 -12.53
N TYR A 6 11.80 -5.76 -11.79
CA TYR A 6 11.96 -5.13 -10.48
C TYR A 6 13.35 -4.54 -10.26
N GLY A 7 13.38 -3.24 -9.94
CA GLY A 7 14.61 -2.46 -9.76
C GLY A 7 15.16 -2.41 -8.34
N GLY A 8 14.53 -3.08 -7.37
CA GLY A 8 14.97 -3.10 -5.96
C GLY A 8 14.39 -1.98 -5.08
N VAL A 9 13.68 -1.02 -5.68
CA VAL A 9 13.04 0.08 -4.95
C VAL A 9 11.59 -0.28 -4.58
N GLY A 10 11.25 -0.19 -3.30
CA GLY A 10 9.90 -0.44 -2.78
C GLY A 10 9.61 -1.92 -2.48
N ASP A 11 8.38 -2.21 -2.09
CA ASP A 11 7.94 -3.55 -1.66
C ASP A 11 7.87 -4.55 -2.83
N PRO A 12 8.58 -5.69 -2.77
CA PRO A 12 8.62 -6.69 -3.84
C PRO A 12 7.33 -7.50 -3.96
N LEU A 13 6.39 -7.43 -3.01
CA LEU A 13 5.15 -8.23 -3.01
C LEU A 13 4.35 -8.09 -4.31
N GLY A 14 4.19 -6.85 -4.80
CA GLY A 14 3.47 -6.58 -6.04
C GLY A 14 4.18 -7.13 -7.29
N TRP A 15 5.50 -7.25 -7.24
CA TRP A 15 6.29 -7.88 -8.30
C TRP A 15 6.20 -9.41 -8.22
N LEU A 16 6.44 -10.00 -7.05
CA LEU A 16 6.36 -11.45 -6.81
C LEU A 16 4.99 -12.01 -7.21
N LYS A 17 3.91 -11.33 -6.86
CA LYS A 17 2.55 -11.74 -7.26
C LYS A 17 2.34 -11.74 -8.78
N ARG A 18 2.97 -10.80 -9.50
CA ARG A 18 2.92 -10.77 -10.97
C ARG A 18 3.76 -11.92 -11.57
N CYS A 19 4.90 -12.26 -10.97
CA CYS A 19 5.68 -13.44 -11.35
C CYS A 19 4.86 -14.72 -11.18
N GLU A 20 4.21 -14.91 -10.02
CA GLU A 20 3.36 -16.07 -9.74
C GLU A 20 2.22 -16.22 -10.76
N ASN A 21 1.55 -15.11 -11.11
CA ASN A 21 0.51 -15.13 -12.13
C ASN A 21 1.07 -15.52 -13.51
N PHE A 22 2.24 -15.01 -13.87
CA PHE A 22 2.91 -15.37 -15.12
C PHE A 22 3.25 -16.87 -15.14
N PHE A 23 3.87 -17.38 -14.08
CA PHE A 23 4.24 -18.79 -13.97
C PHE A 23 3.03 -19.72 -14.07
N GLY A 24 1.92 -19.35 -13.43
CA GLY A 24 0.67 -20.11 -13.54
C GLY A 24 0.09 -20.12 -14.94
N ASN A 25 0.16 -18.99 -15.66
CA ASN A 25 -0.35 -18.88 -17.03
C ASN A 25 0.50 -19.63 -18.05
N GLU A 26 1.83 -19.47 -17.97
CA GLU A 26 2.79 -20.08 -18.90
C GLU A 26 3.21 -21.50 -18.49
N ARG A 27 2.72 -21.99 -17.34
CA ARG A 27 3.06 -23.30 -16.75
C ARG A 27 4.56 -23.50 -16.58
N THR A 28 5.22 -22.47 -16.05
CA THR A 28 6.66 -22.49 -15.77
C THR A 28 6.99 -23.56 -14.73
N ASN A 29 7.99 -24.40 -15.00
CA ASN A 29 8.45 -25.42 -14.05
C ASN A 29 9.06 -24.76 -12.81
N GLU A 30 8.96 -25.40 -11.64
CA GLU A 30 9.50 -24.87 -10.37
C GLU A 30 10.99 -24.52 -10.47
N GLU A 31 11.78 -25.37 -11.12
CA GLU A 31 13.23 -25.21 -11.30
C GLU A 31 13.59 -23.97 -12.16
N ASP A 32 12.70 -23.55 -13.06
CA ASP A 32 12.93 -22.44 -13.98
C ASP A 32 12.51 -21.08 -13.39
N LYS A 33 11.71 -21.07 -12.32
CA LYS A 33 11.08 -19.84 -11.79
C LYS A 33 12.08 -18.82 -11.30
N VAL A 34 13.07 -19.25 -10.51
CA VAL A 34 14.08 -18.36 -9.93
C VAL A 34 14.95 -17.79 -11.04
N GLY A 35 15.43 -18.62 -11.96
CA GLY A 35 16.22 -18.15 -13.10
C GLY A 35 15.47 -17.18 -14.01
N LEU A 36 14.17 -17.41 -14.24
CA LEU A 36 13.36 -16.49 -15.05
C LEU A 36 13.10 -15.16 -14.31
N ALA A 37 12.87 -15.21 -13.00
CA ALA A 37 12.66 -14.02 -12.19
C ALA A 37 13.93 -13.19 -12.03
N SER A 38 15.08 -13.84 -11.79
CA SER A 38 16.38 -13.17 -11.61
C SER A 38 16.81 -12.42 -12.88
N PHE A 39 16.52 -12.97 -14.06
CA PHE A 39 16.80 -12.32 -15.34
C PHE A 39 16.08 -10.97 -15.51
N HIS A 40 14.98 -10.75 -14.81
CA HIS A 40 14.18 -9.53 -14.86
C HIS A 40 14.37 -8.63 -13.63
N LEU A 41 15.36 -8.94 -12.78
CA LEU A 41 15.87 -8.01 -11.78
C LEU A 41 16.77 -6.98 -12.46
N LEU A 42 16.66 -5.73 -12.03
CA LEU A 42 17.39 -4.61 -12.61
C LEU A 42 18.10 -3.82 -11.50
N GLY A 43 19.23 -3.19 -11.85
CA GLY A 43 19.93 -2.26 -10.95
C GLY A 43 20.36 -2.92 -9.63
N GLU A 44 20.04 -2.27 -8.51
CA GLU A 44 20.39 -2.74 -7.16
C GLU A 44 19.81 -4.14 -6.88
N ALA A 45 18.66 -4.47 -7.48
CA ALA A 45 18.07 -5.78 -7.27
C ALA A 45 18.87 -6.93 -7.89
N GLN A 46 19.52 -6.67 -9.01
CA GLN A 46 20.34 -7.65 -9.72
C GLN A 46 21.63 -7.90 -8.96
N MET A 47 22.33 -6.83 -8.55
CA MET A 47 23.58 -6.93 -7.79
C MET A 47 23.43 -7.74 -6.51
N TRP A 48 22.28 -7.62 -5.84
CA TRP A 48 21.96 -8.44 -4.67
C TRP A 48 21.77 -9.92 -5.01
N PHE A 49 21.12 -10.22 -6.13
CA PHE A 49 20.85 -11.61 -6.50
C PHE A 49 22.16 -12.32 -6.82
N ASP A 50 23.07 -11.63 -7.51
CA ASP A 50 24.42 -12.14 -7.80
C ASP A 50 25.14 -12.54 -6.49
N GLN A 51 25.00 -11.74 -5.42
CA GLN A 51 25.57 -12.07 -4.11
C GLN A 51 24.92 -13.32 -3.48
N ILE A 52 23.59 -13.46 -3.56
CA ILE A 52 22.90 -14.64 -3.02
C ILE A 52 23.26 -15.90 -3.79
N GLU A 53 23.39 -15.81 -5.11
CA GLU A 53 23.72 -16.97 -5.96
C GLU A 53 25.13 -17.52 -5.65
N GLU A 54 26.06 -16.67 -5.20
CA GLU A 54 27.37 -17.10 -4.69
C GLU A 54 27.29 -17.84 -3.34
N GLU A 55 26.32 -17.47 -2.49
CA GLU A 55 26.14 -18.01 -1.14
C GLU A 55 25.28 -19.29 -1.11
N GLU A 56 24.26 -19.38 -1.97
CA GLU A 56 23.31 -20.49 -2.04
C GLU A 56 23.10 -21.00 -3.47
N ALA A 57 23.87 -22.04 -3.82
CA ALA A 57 23.65 -22.78 -5.05
C ALA A 57 22.36 -23.64 -4.93
N ASN A 58 21.35 -23.33 -5.73
CA ASN A 58 20.01 -23.95 -5.81
C ASN A 58 18.93 -23.35 -4.90
N LEU A 59 18.82 -22.03 -4.93
CA LEU A 59 17.68 -21.32 -4.34
C LEU A 59 16.38 -21.74 -5.06
N ASP A 60 15.42 -22.29 -4.31
CA ASP A 60 14.08 -22.56 -4.84
C ASP A 60 13.21 -21.29 -4.81
N TRP A 61 12.02 -21.38 -5.42
CA TRP A 61 11.13 -20.23 -5.54
C TRP A 61 10.62 -19.71 -4.18
N GLU A 62 10.45 -20.59 -3.19
CA GLU A 62 9.97 -20.20 -1.87
C GLU A 62 11.05 -19.44 -1.10
N CYS A 63 12.27 -19.98 -1.06
CA CYS A 63 13.44 -19.32 -0.49
C CYS A 63 13.72 -17.98 -1.19
N PHE A 64 13.64 -17.93 -2.52
CA PHE A 64 13.82 -16.68 -3.26
C PHE A 64 12.81 -15.59 -2.87
N ARG A 65 11.54 -15.96 -2.65
CA ARG A 65 10.51 -15.01 -2.17
C ARG A 65 10.87 -14.48 -0.79
N GLU A 66 11.29 -15.34 0.12
CA GLU A 66 11.72 -14.94 1.46
C GLU A 66 12.93 -14.00 1.43
N CYS A 67 13.95 -14.32 0.62
CA CYS A 67 15.11 -13.47 0.42
C CYS A 67 14.70 -12.09 -0.14
N CYS A 68 13.80 -12.04 -1.12
CA CYS A 68 13.28 -10.79 -1.66
C CYS A 68 12.60 -9.96 -0.56
N HIS A 69 11.84 -10.60 0.33
CA HIS A 69 11.26 -9.95 1.50
C HIS A 69 12.35 -9.35 2.37
N VAL A 70 13.29 -10.17 2.88
CA VAL A 70 14.35 -9.75 3.82
C VAL A 70 15.15 -8.55 3.31
N ARG A 71 15.46 -8.48 2.00
CA ARG A 71 16.21 -7.37 1.41
C ARG A 71 15.46 -6.03 1.45
N SER A 72 14.16 -6.05 1.20
CA SER A 72 13.44 -4.85 0.74
C SER A 72 12.90 -3.98 1.88
N GLY A 73 13.33 -4.19 3.12
CA GLY A 73 12.95 -3.33 4.23
C GLY A 73 13.88 -3.38 5.45
N PRO A 74 13.81 -2.36 6.34
CA PRO A 74 14.25 -2.53 7.72
C PRO A 74 13.56 -3.78 8.30
N PRO A 75 14.18 -4.47 9.28
CA PRO A 75 13.75 -5.80 9.71
C PRO A 75 12.23 -5.86 9.82
N MET A 76 11.60 -6.63 8.92
CA MET A 76 10.15 -6.83 8.94
C MET A 76 9.77 -7.13 10.39
N SER A 77 8.84 -6.36 10.98
CA SER A 77 8.37 -6.82 12.28
C SER A 77 7.76 -8.21 12.03
N ASN A 78 8.10 -9.17 12.88
CA ASN A 78 7.49 -10.51 12.89
C ASN A 78 5.96 -10.47 13.14
N ASN A 79 5.34 -9.29 13.17
CA ASN A 79 3.95 -9.09 13.52
C ASN A 79 3.29 -7.98 12.67
N PRO A 80 2.94 -8.27 11.40
CA PRO A 80 2.25 -7.33 10.51
C PRO A 80 0.89 -6.89 11.08
N LEU A 81 0.23 -7.73 11.90
CA LEU A 81 -1.00 -7.36 12.61
C LEU A 81 -0.74 -6.24 13.62
N ARG A 82 0.39 -6.26 14.35
CA ARG A 82 0.77 -5.19 15.26
C ARG A 82 1.05 -3.89 14.50
N GLU A 83 1.74 -3.96 13.36
CA GLU A 83 1.95 -2.79 12.51
C GLU A 83 0.61 -2.21 12.02
N LEU A 84 -0.31 -3.08 11.58
CA LEU A 84 -1.65 -2.69 11.12
C LEU A 84 -2.46 -2.00 12.21
N VAL A 85 -2.43 -2.51 13.45
CA VAL A 85 -3.13 -1.93 14.60
C VAL A 85 -2.56 -0.57 15.01
N ASN A 86 -1.27 -0.31 14.76
CA ASN A 86 -0.62 0.96 15.11
C ASN A 86 -0.55 1.94 13.93
N LEU A 87 -1.09 1.58 12.76
CA LEU A 87 -1.03 2.41 11.56
C LEU A 87 -1.98 3.59 11.71
N ARG A 88 -1.45 4.81 11.72
CA ARG A 88 -2.24 6.04 11.82
C ARG A 88 -2.27 6.81 10.52
N GLN A 89 -3.42 7.40 10.21
CA GLN A 89 -3.50 8.38 9.12
C GLN A 89 -2.76 9.68 9.51
N THR A 90 -1.55 9.87 8.99
CA THR A 90 -0.76 11.11 9.17
C THR A 90 -0.81 12.05 7.96
N GLY A 91 -1.22 11.53 6.81
CA GLY A 91 -1.31 12.26 5.54
C GLY A 91 -2.69 12.10 4.90
N THR A 92 -2.69 12.00 3.58
CA THR A 92 -3.92 11.81 2.80
C THR A 92 -4.54 10.44 3.04
N VAL A 93 -5.85 10.33 2.81
CA VAL A 93 -6.58 9.05 2.85
C VAL A 93 -5.99 8.06 1.84
N GLU A 94 -5.51 8.52 0.69
CA GLU A 94 -4.91 7.66 -0.34
C GLU A 94 -3.59 7.03 0.13
N GLU A 95 -2.69 7.83 0.72
CA GLU A 95 -1.44 7.32 1.30
C GLU A 95 -1.71 6.31 2.42
N TYR A 96 -2.67 6.61 3.31
CA TYR A 96 -3.07 5.70 4.38
C TYR A 96 -3.64 4.39 3.82
N GLN A 97 -4.46 4.45 2.77
CA GLN A 97 -5.01 3.25 2.11
C GLN A 97 -3.92 2.37 1.53
N CYS A 98 -2.94 2.95 0.85
CA CYS A 98 -1.81 2.20 0.30
C CYS A 98 -1.02 1.48 1.41
N GLN A 99 -0.72 2.17 2.51
CA GLN A 99 -0.01 1.59 3.65
C GLN A 99 -0.83 0.47 4.31
N PHE A 100 -2.13 0.71 4.54
CA PHE A 100 -3.03 -0.28 5.14
C PHE A 100 -3.15 -1.54 4.27
N GLN A 101 -3.27 -1.39 2.95
CA GLN A 101 -3.37 -2.52 2.02
C GLN A 101 -2.08 -3.35 1.94
N SER A 102 -0.91 -2.70 1.98
CA SER A 102 0.39 -3.40 2.03
C SER A 102 0.52 -4.23 3.31
N LEU A 103 0.15 -3.67 4.47
CA LEU A 103 0.15 -4.39 5.75
C LEU A 103 -0.90 -5.51 5.80
N LEU A 104 -2.07 -5.27 5.23
CA LEU A 104 -3.14 -6.27 5.16
C LEU A 104 -2.74 -7.46 4.27
N ALA A 105 -2.04 -7.22 3.15
CA ALA A 105 -1.54 -8.27 2.27
C ALA A 105 -0.54 -9.21 2.96
N ARG A 106 0.14 -8.72 4.01
CA ARG A 106 1.08 -9.49 4.84
C ARG A 106 0.42 -10.18 6.04
N THR A 107 -0.87 -9.93 6.30
CA THR A 107 -1.58 -10.48 7.46
C THR A 107 -2.51 -11.61 7.02
N THR A 108 -2.43 -12.77 7.65
CA THR A 108 -3.35 -13.88 7.39
C THR A 108 -4.61 -13.77 8.26
N ASP A 109 -5.73 -14.36 7.79
CA ASP A 109 -6.91 -14.70 8.59
C ASP A 109 -7.81 -13.57 9.14
N LEU A 110 -7.73 -12.35 8.59
CA LEU A 110 -8.67 -11.28 8.98
C LEU A 110 -10.00 -11.35 8.21
N LYS A 111 -11.10 -11.51 8.94
CA LYS A 111 -12.46 -11.45 8.37
C LYS A 111 -12.77 -10.03 7.86
N PRO A 112 -13.64 -9.88 6.83
CA PRO A 112 -13.96 -8.57 6.26
C PRO A 112 -14.38 -7.50 7.28
N ARG A 113 -15.20 -7.86 8.28
CA ARG A 113 -15.59 -6.94 9.36
C ARG A 113 -14.41 -6.48 10.21
N GLN A 114 -13.43 -7.35 10.47
CA GLN A 114 -12.24 -7.00 11.24
C GLN A 114 -11.37 -6.01 10.45
N GLN A 115 -11.23 -6.22 9.14
CA GLN A 115 -10.51 -5.30 8.26
C GLN A 115 -11.16 -3.91 8.26
N VAL A 116 -12.49 -3.83 8.19
CA VAL A 116 -13.23 -2.55 8.29
C VAL A 116 -12.95 -1.87 9.63
N ASN A 117 -13.12 -2.58 10.74
CA ASN A 117 -12.93 -2.00 12.07
C ASN A 117 -11.51 -1.49 12.29
N LEU A 118 -10.50 -2.25 11.84
CA LEU A 118 -9.10 -1.85 11.92
C LEU A 118 -8.81 -0.64 11.04
N PHE A 119 -9.37 -0.61 9.83
CA PHE A 119 -9.20 0.52 8.93
C PHE A 119 -9.81 1.80 9.50
N THR A 120 -11.02 1.74 10.08
CA THR A 120 -11.73 2.92 10.59
C THR A 120 -11.20 3.42 11.93
N ALA A 121 -10.65 2.53 12.77
CA ALA A 121 -10.19 2.88 14.12
C ALA A 121 -9.09 3.96 14.14
N GLU A 122 -8.19 3.94 13.16
CA GLU A 122 -7.03 4.85 13.10
C GLU A 122 -7.14 5.91 11.98
N LEU A 123 -8.35 6.10 11.43
CA LEU A 123 -8.67 7.29 10.63
C LEU A 123 -8.84 8.51 11.53
N VAL A 124 -8.66 9.70 10.95
CA VAL A 124 -8.97 10.96 11.65
C VAL A 124 -10.42 10.96 12.13
N GLU A 125 -10.65 11.37 13.38
CA GLU A 125 -11.93 11.23 14.09
C GLU A 125 -13.14 11.76 13.29
N GLU A 126 -12.97 12.88 12.59
CA GLU A 126 -14.03 13.46 11.75
C GLU A 126 -14.50 12.50 10.63
N LEU A 127 -13.55 11.82 9.97
CA LEU A 127 -13.86 10.85 8.92
C LEU A 127 -14.40 9.56 9.52
N ARG A 128 -13.84 9.14 10.65
CA ARG A 128 -14.21 7.90 11.35
C ARG A 128 -15.70 7.88 11.71
N ILE A 129 -16.22 8.94 12.33
CA ILE A 129 -17.62 9.03 12.75
C ILE A 129 -18.56 8.89 11.54
N ASP A 130 -18.30 9.65 10.47
CA ASP A 130 -19.11 9.65 9.25
C ASP A 130 -19.10 8.29 8.53
N ILE A 131 -17.99 7.56 8.58
CA ILE A 131 -17.86 6.22 8.00
C ILE A 131 -18.58 5.18 8.87
N GLU A 132 -18.41 5.22 10.20
CA GLU A 132 -19.07 4.30 11.13
C GLU A 132 -20.61 4.42 11.05
N MET A 133 -21.13 5.65 10.88
CA MET A 133 -22.55 5.89 10.64
C MET A 133 -23.09 5.21 9.36
N GLN A 134 -22.24 5.04 8.35
CA GLN A 134 -22.63 4.40 7.09
C GLN A 134 -22.53 2.88 7.10
N GLN A 135 -21.99 2.29 8.17
CA GLN A 135 -21.87 0.83 8.35
C GLN A 135 -21.37 0.07 7.12
N PRO A 136 -20.16 0.37 6.62
CA PRO A 136 -19.64 -0.27 5.41
C PRO A 136 -19.51 -1.79 5.58
N GLU A 137 -20.05 -2.53 4.61
CA GLU A 137 -20.08 -4.00 4.65
C GLU A 137 -18.69 -4.65 4.46
N ASN A 138 -17.78 -3.95 3.79
CA ASN A 138 -16.44 -4.43 3.50
C ASN A 138 -15.42 -3.28 3.37
N LEU A 139 -14.14 -3.64 3.38
CA LEU A 139 -13.03 -2.68 3.33
C LEU A 139 -13.08 -1.78 2.10
N GLY A 140 -13.44 -2.31 0.94
CA GLY A 140 -13.53 -1.53 -0.30
C GLY A 140 -14.56 -0.40 -0.21
N VAL A 141 -15.72 -0.68 0.40
CA VAL A 141 -16.77 0.32 0.66
C VAL A 141 -16.27 1.37 1.65
N ALA A 142 -15.67 0.95 2.77
CA ALA A 142 -15.12 1.87 3.77
C ALA A 142 -14.07 2.82 3.17
N MET A 143 -13.14 2.28 2.36
CA MET A 143 -12.13 3.07 1.65
C MET A 143 -12.73 4.06 0.65
N ASN A 144 -13.81 3.68 -0.03
CA ASN A 144 -14.48 4.57 -0.96
C ASN A 144 -15.17 5.75 -0.25
N ILE A 145 -15.87 5.46 0.85
CA ILE A 145 -16.51 6.49 1.68
C ILE A 145 -15.45 7.45 2.23
N ALA A 146 -14.33 6.95 2.76
CA ALA A 146 -13.24 7.77 3.27
C ALA A 146 -12.71 8.77 2.22
N ARG A 147 -12.48 8.30 0.98
CA ARG A 147 -12.05 9.19 -0.12
C ARG A 147 -13.11 10.23 -0.49
N ALA A 148 -14.39 9.85 -0.48
CA ALA A 148 -15.47 10.77 -0.80
C ALA A 148 -15.59 11.88 0.25
N LEU A 149 -15.47 11.53 1.54
CA LEU A 149 -15.52 12.48 2.65
C LEU A 149 -14.31 13.42 2.64
N GLU A 150 -13.10 12.91 2.44
CA GLU A 150 -11.90 13.76 2.35
C GLU A 150 -12.02 14.78 1.19
N ARG A 151 -12.57 14.35 0.04
CA ARG A 151 -12.85 15.27 -1.08
C ARG A 151 -13.88 16.33 -0.70
N LYS A 152 -14.96 15.95 -0.01
CA LYS A 152 -15.99 16.89 0.47
C LYS A 152 -15.39 17.93 1.42
N GLN A 153 -14.54 17.51 2.36
CA GLN A 153 -13.83 18.41 3.27
C GLN A 153 -12.92 19.39 2.51
N LYS A 154 -12.10 18.89 1.57
CA LYS A 154 -11.23 19.74 0.73
C LYS A 154 -12.02 20.80 -0.05
N VAL A 155 -13.17 20.43 -0.61
CA VAL A 155 -14.06 21.38 -1.32
C VAL A 155 -14.62 22.42 -0.35
N SER A 156 -15.12 22.00 0.82
CA SER A 156 -15.66 22.91 1.83
C SER A 156 -14.63 23.92 2.32
N SER A 157 -13.40 23.47 2.63
CA SER A 157 -12.30 24.33 3.06
C SER A 157 -11.87 25.32 1.97
N LYS A 158 -11.91 24.91 0.69
CA LYS A 158 -11.63 25.80 -0.45
C LYS A 158 -12.69 26.89 -0.61
N ILE A 159 -13.97 26.55 -0.41
CA ILE A 159 -15.07 27.53 -0.46
C ILE A 159 -14.95 28.53 0.69
N LEU A 160 -14.67 28.06 1.91
CA LEU A 160 -14.51 28.91 3.09
C LEU A 160 -13.33 29.88 2.95
N SER A 161 -12.18 29.41 2.45
CA SER A 161 -11.00 30.26 2.21
C SER A 161 -11.25 31.30 1.11
N GLN A 162 -11.93 30.95 0.01
CA GLN A 162 -12.31 31.91 -1.03
C GLN A 162 -13.30 32.96 -0.53
N THR A 163 -14.28 32.54 0.28
CA THR A 163 -15.27 33.46 0.86
C THR A 163 -14.62 34.43 1.84
N SER A 164 -13.68 33.96 2.66
CA SER A 164 -12.91 34.80 3.58
C SER A 164 -12.04 35.81 2.82
N LEU A 165 -11.36 35.40 1.75
CA LEU A 165 -10.56 36.29 0.91
C LEU A 165 -11.41 37.38 0.25
N ASN A 166 -12.58 37.01 -0.29
CA ASN A 166 -13.49 37.95 -0.93
C ASN A 166 -14.07 38.97 0.06
N TRP A 167 -14.38 38.54 1.29
CA TRP A 167 -14.83 39.43 2.35
C TRP A 167 -13.75 40.46 2.73
N SER A 168 -12.52 40.01 2.94
CA SER A 168 -11.39 40.90 3.25
C SER A 168 -11.10 41.91 2.13
N ALA A 169 -11.19 41.49 0.86
CA ALA A 169 -11.04 42.37 -0.29
C ALA A 169 -12.14 43.44 -0.37
N SER A 170 -13.37 43.06 -0.02
CA SER A 170 -14.53 43.97 -0.04
C SER A 170 -14.44 45.07 1.03
N GLN A 171 -13.84 44.78 2.20
CA GLN A 171 -13.63 45.78 3.25
C GLN A 171 -12.54 46.81 2.90
N ASN A 172 -11.49 46.39 2.18
CA ASN A 172 -10.40 47.29 1.78
C ASN A 172 -10.78 48.23 0.62
N ALA A 173 -11.76 47.88 -0.21
CA ALA A 173 -12.19 48.68 -1.36
C ALA A 173 -13.09 49.88 -0.99
N GLY A 174 -13.66 49.91 0.21
CA GLY A 174 -14.56 50.98 0.67
C GLY A 174 -13.90 52.12 1.45
N SER A 175 -12.57 52.14 1.56
CA SER A 175 -11.81 53.06 2.43
C SER A 175 -10.96 54.11 1.68
N THR A 176 -11.23 54.36 0.40
CA THR A 176 -10.62 55.43 -0.43
C THR A 176 -11.66 56.42 -0.87
#